data_AF-A0A127M425-F1
#
_entry.id   AF-A0A127M425-F1
#
_cell.length_a   1.000
_cell.length_b   1.000
_cell.length_c   1.000
_cell.angle_alpha   90.00
_cell.angle_beta   90.00
_cell.angle_gamma   90.00
#
_symmetry.space_group_name_H-M   'P 1'
#
loop_
_entity.id
_entity.type
_entity.pdbx_description
1 polymer ?
#
loop_
_entity_poly.entity_id
_entity_poly.type
_entity_poly.pdbx_seq_one_letter_code
_entity_poly.pdbx_strand_id
1 'polypeptide(L)' 'MMEVPEVVRRSGIAKAAVALGTTQSRLNDALKGEIEKCSVDRLAQMLAAVCYTVKLNICYAT' A
#
# COMPACT_ATOMS: atom_id res chain seq x y z
N MET A 1 -13.25 1.33 -6.44
CA MET A 1 -12.16 0.56 -5.80
C MET A 1 -10.87 1.05 -6.42
N MET A 2 -9.97 1.67 -5.67
CA MET A 2 -8.66 2.09 -6.20
C MET A 2 -7.60 1.29 -5.46
N GLU A 3 -6.75 0.63 -6.21
CA GLU A 3 -5.70 -0.21 -5.67
C GLU A 3 -4.43 0.64 -5.48
N VAL A 4 -3.59 0.30 -4.49
CA VAL A 4 -2.30 1.00 -4.27
C VAL A 4 -1.47 1.13 -5.57
N PRO A 5 -1.40 0.11 -6.45
CA PRO A 5 -0.73 0.23 -7.75
C PRO A 5 -1.33 1.31 -8.66
N GLU A 6 -2.64 1.52 -8.62
CA GLU A 6 -3.36 2.52 -9.43
C GLU A 6 -3.00 3.95 -8.99
N VAL A 7 -2.84 4.17 -7.69
CA VAL A 7 -2.39 5.47 -7.11
C VAL A 7 -0.96 5.78 -7.52
N VAL A 8 -0.08 4.78 -7.47
CA VAL A 8 1.33 4.89 -7.85
C VAL A 8 1.47 5.15 -9.34
N ARG A 9 0.69 4.48 -10.18
CA ARG A 9 0.69 4.65 -11.64
C ARG A 9 0.31 6.07 -12.07
N ARG A 10 -0.67 6.69 -11.40
CA ARG A 10 -1.15 8.05 -11.74
C ARG A 10 -0.23 9.16 -11.24
N SER A 11 0.42 8.94 -10.11
CA SER A 11 1.08 10.02 -9.34
C SER A 11 2.61 9.89 -9.32
N GLY A 12 3.14 8.72 -9.66
CA GLY A 12 4.50 8.33 -9.35
C GLY A 12 4.67 7.94 -7.88
N ILE A 13 5.64 7.07 -7.59
CA ILE A 13 5.86 6.49 -6.26
C ILE A 13 6.14 7.55 -5.18
N ALA A 14 6.81 8.64 -5.55
CA ALA A 14 7.16 9.73 -4.64
C ALA A 14 5.92 10.47 -4.12
N LYS A 15 5.01 10.87 -5.03
CA LYS A 15 3.79 11.59 -4.65
C LYS A 15 2.78 10.67 -3.97
N ALA A 16 2.71 9.41 -4.40
CA ALA A 16 1.87 8.40 -3.76
C ALA A 16 2.31 8.15 -2.31
N ALA A 17 3.62 8.07 -2.03
CA ALA A 17 4.13 7.88 -0.67
C ALA A 17 3.70 9.02 0.26
N VAL A 18 3.78 10.27 -0.20
CA VAL A 18 3.31 11.44 0.57
C VAL A 18 1.81 11.39 0.82
N ALA A 19 1.02 11.11 -0.21
CA ALA A 19 -0.44 11.00 -0.08
C ALA A 19 -0.86 9.90 0.90
N LEU A 20 -0.12 8.79 0.92
CA LEU A 20 -0.34 7.64 1.80
C LEU A 20 0.32 7.79 3.18
N GLY A 21 0.94 8.93 3.49
CA GLY A 21 1.59 9.16 4.78
C GLY A 21 2.74 8.19 5.09
N THR A 22 3.48 7.76 4.07
CA THR A 22 4.57 6.76 4.20
C THR A 22 5.84 7.19 3.47
N THR A 23 6.86 6.32 3.48
CA THR A 23 8.09 6.51 2.70
C THR A 23 8.03 5.74 1.39
N GLN A 24 8.83 6.17 0.40
CA GLN A 24 8.92 5.48 -0.90
C GLN A 24 9.37 4.02 -0.75
N SER A 25 10.33 3.75 0.13
CA SER A 25 10.81 2.39 0.40
C SER A 25 9.68 1.48 0.88
N ARG A 26 8.89 1.93 1.86
CA ARG A 26 7.79 1.13 2.41
C ARG A 26 6.65 0.92 1.44
N LEU A 27 6.35 1.93 0.63
CA LEU A 27 5.39 1.79 -0.46
C LEU A 27 5.88 0.76 -1.49
N ASN A 28 7.18 0.74 -1.79
CA ASN A 28 7.78 -0.25 -2.68
C ASN A 28 7.71 -1.66 -2.10
N ASP A 29 7.99 -1.83 -0.81
CA ASP A 29 7.89 -3.12 -0.11
C ASP A 29 6.45 -3.66 -0.17
N ALA A 30 5.45 -2.79 0.06
CA ALA A 30 4.03 -3.13 -0.07
C ALA A 30 3.65 -3.56 -1.49
N LEU A 31 4.14 -2.86 -2.52
CA LEU A 31 3.88 -3.20 -3.93
C LEU A 31 4.51 -4.55 -4.33
N LYS A 32 5.63 -4.92 -3.71
CA LYS A 32 6.30 -6.21 -3.93
C LYS A 32 5.71 -7.36 -3.13
N GLY A 33 4.74 -7.08 -2.25
CA GLY A 33 4.19 -8.08 -1.34
C GLY A 33 5.16 -8.49 -0.21
N GLU A 34 6.17 -7.67 0.11
CA GLU A 34 7.12 -7.92 1.18
C GLU A 34 6.51 -7.51 2.55
N ILE A 35 5.52 -8.28 3.01
CA ILE A 35 4.72 -7.97 4.22
C ILE A 35 5.58 -8.01 5.51
N GLU A 36 6.68 -8.75 5.53
CA GLU A 36 7.64 -8.71 6.67
C GLU A 36 8.23 -7.31 6.89
N LYS A 37 8.43 -6.55 5.81
CA LYS A 37 8.98 -5.18 5.85
C LYS A 37 7.88 -4.11 5.93
N CYS A 38 6.63 -4.49 5.65
CA CYS A 38 5.45 -3.63 5.71
C CYS A 38 4.27 -4.38 6.35
N SER A 39 4.05 -4.18 7.64
CA SER A 39 2.98 -4.88 8.37
C SER A 39 1.59 -4.54 7.83
N VAL A 40 0.65 -5.48 7.98
CA VAL A 40 -0.76 -5.31 7.56
C VAL A 40 -1.41 -4.10 8.23
N ASP A 41 -1.14 -3.86 9.51
CA ASP A 41 -1.60 -2.67 10.24
C ASP A 41 -1.11 -1.37 9.59
N ARG A 42 0.17 -1.33 9.18
CA ARG A 42 0.75 -0.17 8.49
C ARG A 42 0.09 0.05 7.14
N LEU A 43 -0.16 -1.02 6.40
CA LEU A 43 -0.82 -0.98 5.11
C LEU A 43 -2.26 -0.46 5.25
N ALA A 44 -2.95 -0.86 6.32
CA ALA A 44 -4.27 -0.34 6.66
C ALA A 44 -4.25 1.16 6.99
N GLN A 45 -3.28 1.62 7.78
CA GLN A 45 -3.10 3.04 8.11
C GLN A 45 -2.81 3.88 6.85
N MET A 46 -1.96 3.38 5.94
CA MET A 46 -1.65 4.05 4.68
C MET A 46 -2.88 4.25 3.80
N LEU A 47 -3.73 3.23 3.72
CA LEU A 47 -4.97 3.26 2.95
C LEU A 47 -6.07 4.08 3.65
N ALA A 48 -6.09 4.11 4.98
CA ALA A 48 -6.99 4.97 5.74
C ALA A 48 -6.68 6.46 5.52
N ALA A 49 -5.40 6.84 5.38
CA ALA A 49 -4.98 8.22 5.12
C ALA A 49 -5.57 8.82 3.83
N VAL A 50 -5.90 7.96 2.87
CA VAL A 50 -6.51 8.33 1.57
C VAL A 50 -8.00 7.99 1.50
N CYS A 51 -8.65 7.69 2.63
CA CYS A 51 -10.07 7.34 2.74
C CYS A 51 -10.47 6.10 1.91
N TYR A 52 -9.56 5.12 1.75
CA TYR A 52 -9.85 3.88 1.03
C TYR A 52 -10.27 2.75 1.96
N THR A 53 -11.20 1.91 1.48
CA THR A 53 -11.59 0.66 2.14
C THR A 53 -10.56 -0.43 1.85
N VAL A 54 -10.03 -1.06 2.90
CA VAL A 54 -9.10 -2.18 2.79
C VAL A 54 -9.85 -3.50 2.80
N LYS A 55 -9.66 -4.32 1.77
CA LYS A 55 -10.11 -5.73 1.75
C LYS A 55 -8.88 -6.62 1.69
N LEU A 56 -8.67 -7.42 2.73
CA LEU A 56 -7.59 -8.41 2.77
C LEU A 56 -8.13 -9.76 2.28
N ASN A 57 -7.46 -10.36 1.30
CA ASN A 57 -7.73 -11.73 0.87
C ASN A 57 -6.49 -12.57 1.19
N ILE A 58 -6.66 -13.64 1.97
CA ILE A 58 -5.57 -14.52 2.40
C ILE A 58 -5.73 -15.82 1.60
N CYS A 59 -4.76 -16.10 0.74
CA CYS A 59 -4.66 -17.36 0.00
C CYS A 59 -3.48 -18.16 0.56
N TYR A 60 -3.69 -19.43 0.87
CA TYR A 60 -2.59 -20.34 1.18
C TYR A 60 -2.01 -20.87 -0.13
N ALA A 61 -0.68 -20.79 -0.28
CA ALA A 61 0.00 -21.49 -1.35
C ALA A 61 -0.03 -22.99 -1.02
N THR A 62 -0.86 -23.75 -1.74
CA THR A 62 -0.86 -25.22 -1.74
C THR A 62 0.27 -25.77 -2.58
#